data_AF-A0A3C0FQI8-F1
#
_entry.id   AF-A0A3C0FQI8-F1
#
_cell.length_a   1.000
_cell.length_b   1.000
_cell.length_c   1.000
_cell.angle_alpha   90.00
_cell.angle_beta   90.00
_cell.angle_gamma   90.00
#
_symmetry.space_group_name_H-M   'P 1'
#
loop_
_entity.id
_entity.type
_entity.pdbx_description
1 polymer ?
#
loop_
_entity_poly.entity_id
_entity_poly.type
_entity_poly.pdbx_seq_one_letter_code
_entity_poly.pdbx_strand_id
1 'polypeptide(L)'
;MNRTRRWFGKGDRRVLALTLPIILSNATVPLLGAVDTAVVGHLDSPHYIGAVAVGALIFSYVFWSFGFLRMATTGLAAQAYGRRDPNGVRAVFARAALIAVVAGLAVMV
;
A
#
# COMPACT_ATOMS: atom_id res chain seq x y z
N MET A 1 21.12 -35.92 -17.38
CA MET A 1 20.70 -35.66 -15.98
C MET A 1 19.75 -34.45 -15.99
N ASN A 2 18.48 -34.65 -16.39
CA ASN A 2 17.51 -33.57 -16.63
C ASN A 2 16.51 -33.49 -15.47
N ARG A 3 16.64 -32.49 -14.59
CA ARG A 3 15.60 -32.14 -13.61
C ARG A 3 14.53 -31.30 -14.31
N THR A 4 13.42 -31.93 -14.67
CA THR A 4 12.20 -31.27 -15.14
C THR A 4 11.68 -30.30 -14.09
N ARG A 5 11.85 -29.00 -14.35
CA ARG A 5 11.23 -27.90 -13.61
C ARG A 5 9.71 -27.98 -13.77
N ARG A 6 9.02 -28.63 -12.82
CA ARG A 6 7.58 -28.48 -12.65
C ARG A 6 7.31 -27.11 -12.03
N TRP A 7 7.11 -26.12 -12.89
CA TRP A 7 6.77 -24.74 -12.50
C TRP A 7 5.38 -24.60 -11.88
N PHE A 8 4.50 -25.60 -12.05
CA PHE A 8 3.13 -25.51 -11.56
C PHE A 8 2.67 -26.81 -10.87
N GLY A 9 2.47 -26.76 -9.55
CA GLY A 9 1.90 -27.83 -8.71
C GLY A 9 0.82 -27.28 -7.77
N LYS A 10 0.18 -28.10 -6.93
CA LYS A 10 -0.91 -27.68 -6.01
C LYS A 10 -0.58 -26.45 -5.13
N GLY A 11 0.71 -26.13 -4.95
CA GLY A 11 1.18 -24.89 -4.33
C GLY A 11 0.74 -23.61 -5.05
N ASP A 12 0.62 -23.61 -6.39
CA ASP A 12 0.36 -22.39 -7.15
C ASP A 12 -1.04 -21.84 -6.92
N ARG A 13 -2.04 -22.70 -6.71
CA ARG A 13 -3.40 -22.23 -6.38
C ARG A 13 -3.41 -21.49 -5.04
N ARG A 14 -2.63 -21.95 -4.06
CA ARG A 14 -2.54 -21.30 -2.74
C ARG A 14 -1.71 -20.03 -2.80
N VAL A 15 -0.64 -20.02 -3.58
CA VAL A 15 0.16 -18.82 -3.85
C VAL A 15 -0.68 -17.79 -4.61
N LEU A 16 -1.38 -18.18 -5.68
CA LEU A 16 -2.29 -17.31 -6.43
C LEU A 16 -3.39 -16.74 -5.54
N ALA A 17 -3.99 -17.55 -4.67
CA ALA A 17 -5.02 -17.07 -3.74
C ALA A 17 -4.52 -15.99 -2.76
N LEU A 18 -3.25 -16.05 -2.35
CA LEU A 18 -2.63 -15.03 -1.48
C LEU A 18 -2.12 -13.83 -2.28
N THR A 19 -1.53 -14.06 -3.44
CA THR A 19 -0.86 -13.04 -4.25
C THR A 19 -1.85 -12.19 -5.04
N LEU A 20 -2.97 -12.76 -5.52
CA LEU A 20 -3.98 -12.04 -6.29
C LEU A 20 -4.53 -10.79 -5.57
N PRO A 21 -4.98 -10.85 -4.30
CA PRO A 21 -5.45 -9.66 -3.59
C PRO A 21 -4.31 -8.65 -3.31
N ILE A 22 -3.08 -9.13 -3.15
CA ILE A 22 -1.90 -8.26 -2.96
C ILE A 22 -1.61 -7.50 -4.26
N ILE A 23 -1.59 -8.17 -5.42
CA ILE A 23 -1.39 -7.53 -6.73
C ILE A 23 -2.49 -6.52 -6.97
N LEU A 24 -3.76 -6.91 -6.75
CA LEU A 24 -4.90 -6.02 -6.96
C LEU A 24 -4.80 -4.77 -6.09
N SER A 25 -4.45 -4.93 -4.80
CA SER A 25 -4.25 -3.80 -3.89
C SER A 25 -3.14 -2.86 -4.36
N ASN A 26 -1.99 -3.40 -4.81
CA ASN A 26 -0.88 -2.56 -5.28
C ASN A 26 -1.16 -1.91 -6.64
N ALA A 27 -2.00 -2.52 -7.49
CA ALA A 27 -2.40 -1.94 -8.78
C ALA A 27 -3.31 -0.72 -8.62
N THR A 28 -3.99 -0.54 -7.49
CA THR A 28 -4.86 0.63 -7.26
C THR A 28 -4.09 1.95 -7.32
N VAL A 29 -2.86 1.98 -6.82
CA VAL A 29 -2.03 3.21 -6.76
C VAL A 29 -1.77 3.81 -8.16
N PRO A 30 -1.18 3.06 -9.13
CA PRO A 30 -0.98 3.60 -10.48
C PRO A 30 -2.28 3.86 -11.24
N LEU A 31 -3.34 3.06 -10.98
CA LEU A 31 -4.65 3.30 -11.60
C LEU A 31 -5.25 4.63 -11.15
N LEU A 32 -5.11 4.99 -9.87
CA LEU A 32 -5.59 6.26 -9.34
C LEU A 32 -4.87 7.44 -10.01
N GLY A 33 -3.54 7.36 -10.14
CA GLY A 33 -2.77 8.39 -10.86
C GLY A 33 -3.09 8.49 -12.35
N ALA A 34 -3.41 7.36 -13.01
CA ALA A 34 -3.87 7.38 -14.40
C ALA A 34 -5.23 8.08 -14.55
N VAL A 35 -6.15 7.86 -13.60
CA VAL A 35 -7.45 8.55 -13.57
C VAL A 35 -7.27 10.05 -13.29
N ASP A 36 -6.43 10.44 -12.32
CA ASP A 36 -6.15 11.85 -12.04
C ASP A 36 -5.60 12.57 -13.29
N THR A 37 -4.65 11.92 -13.97
CA THR A 37 -4.06 12.45 -15.21
C THR A 37 -5.08 12.53 -16.34
N ALA A 38 -5.95 11.52 -16.49
CA ALA A 38 -6.99 11.52 -17.50
C ALA A 38 -8.03 12.63 -17.25
N VAL A 39 -8.47 12.83 -16.02
CA VAL A 39 -9.43 13.89 -15.65
C VAL A 39 -8.83 15.27 -15.91
N VAL A 40 -7.60 15.51 -15.46
CA VAL A 40 -6.93 16.81 -15.61
C VAL A 40 -6.50 17.06 -17.06
N GLY A 41 -6.23 15.99 -17.83
CA GLY A 41 -5.93 16.06 -19.25
C GLY A 41 -7.08 16.55 -20.13
N HIS A 42 -8.32 16.53 -19.64
CA HIS A 42 -9.47 17.10 -20.34
C HIS A 42 -9.65 18.61 -20.11
N LEU A 43 -8.80 19.26 -19.29
CA LEU A 43 -8.85 20.70 -19.07
C LEU A 43 -8.10 21.45 -20.18
N ASP A 44 -8.66 22.58 -20.61
CA ASP A 44 -8.20 23.37 -21.78
C ASP A 44 -6.78 23.97 -21.66
N SER A 45 -6.15 23.90 -20.48
CA SER A 45 -4.85 24.52 -20.23
C SER A 45 -3.81 23.53 -19.68
N PRO A 46 -2.60 23.43 -20.31
CA PRO A 46 -1.50 22.60 -19.85
C PRO A 46 -1.01 22.92 -18.42
N HIS A 47 -1.28 24.14 -17.94
CA HIS A 47 -0.90 24.57 -16.60
C HIS A 47 -1.56 23.73 -15.49
N TYR A 48 -2.79 23.22 -15.71
CA TYR A 48 -3.47 22.37 -14.73
C TYR A 48 -2.79 21.01 -14.56
N ILE A 49 -2.30 20.42 -15.66
CA ILE A 49 -1.54 19.16 -15.63
C ILE A 49 -0.23 19.37 -14.86
N GLY A 50 0.47 20.49 -15.10
CA GLY A 50 1.70 20.83 -14.40
C GLY A 50 1.51 21.01 -12.89
N ALA A 51 0.47 21.73 -12.47
CA ALA A 51 0.15 21.92 -11.06
C ALA A 51 -0.19 20.61 -10.35
N VAL A 52 -0.99 19.75 -10.99
CA VAL A 52 -1.37 18.43 -10.44
C VAL A 52 -0.17 17.49 -10.36
N ALA A 53 0.73 17.50 -11.34
CA ALA A 53 1.96 16.72 -11.30
C ALA A 53 2.85 17.09 -10.10
N VAL A 54 3.01 18.40 -9.83
CA VAL A 54 3.78 18.88 -8.67
C VAL A 54 3.08 18.52 -7.36
N GLY A 55 1.76 18.71 -7.27
CA GLY A 55 0.97 18.32 -6.11
C GLY A 55 1.07 16.82 -5.81
N ALA A 56 0.97 15.98 -6.84
CA ALA A 56 1.10 14.53 -6.74
C ALA A 56 2.51 14.11 -6.29
N LEU A 57 3.57 14.79 -6.73
CA LEU A 57 4.94 14.54 -6.26
C LEU A 57 5.10 14.87 -4.77
N ILE A 58 4.63 16.04 -4.33
CA ILE A 58 4.70 16.45 -2.92
C ILE A 58 3.90 15.46 -2.06
N PHE A 59 2.66 15.15 -2.47
CA PHE A 59 1.83 14.19 -1.77
C PHE A 59 2.49 12.81 -1.71
N SER A 60 3.09 12.34 -2.80
CA SER A 60 3.80 11.06 -2.85
C SER A 60 4.95 11.03 -1.86
N TYR A 61 5.75 12.10 -1.76
CA TYR A 61 6.84 12.20 -0.80
C TYR A 61 6.34 12.18 0.64
N VAL A 62 5.31 12.96 0.96
CA VAL A 62 4.69 12.97 2.29
C VAL A 62 4.14 11.58 2.63
N PHE A 63 3.39 10.94 1.72
CA PHE A 63 2.80 9.63 1.94
C PHE A 63 3.86 8.53 2.11
N TRP A 64 4.91 8.52 1.28
CA TRP A 64 6.02 7.58 1.41
C TRP A 64 6.82 7.78 2.69
N SER A 65 6.87 9.01 3.22
CA SER A 65 7.50 9.28 4.52
C SER A 65 6.79 8.52 5.65
N PHE A 66 5.49 8.24 5.54
CA PHE A 66 4.74 7.40 6.49
C PHE A 66 4.86 5.89 6.21
N GLY A 67 5.63 5.48 5.19
CA GLY A 67 5.86 4.08 4.86
C GLY A 67 6.46 3.26 6.01
N PHE A 68 7.17 3.91 6.94
CA PHE A 68 7.69 3.28 8.15
C PHE A 68 6.58 2.68 9.01
N LEU A 69 5.40 3.31 9.07
CA LEU A 69 4.31 2.86 9.91
C LEU A 69 3.81 1.49 9.45
N ARG A 70 3.69 1.28 8.14
CA ARG A 70 3.34 -0.02 7.55
C ARG A 70 4.41 -1.08 7.84
N MET A 71 5.68 -0.75 7.63
CA MET A 71 6.79 -1.68 7.84
C MET A 71 6.95 -2.09 9.32
N ALA A 72 6.89 -1.13 10.25
CA ALA A 72 7.02 -1.36 11.69
C ALA A 72 5.86 -2.20 12.25
N THR A 73 4.63 -1.89 11.84
CA THR A 73 3.43 -2.56 12.35
C THR A 73 3.29 -3.99 11.84
N THR A 74 3.67 -4.25 10.58
CA THR A 74 3.69 -5.61 10.03
C THR A 74 4.64 -6.52 10.81
N GLY A 75 5.84 -6.03 11.16
CA GLY A 75 6.80 -6.77 11.97
C GLY A 75 6.29 -7.07 13.38
N LEU A 76 5.75 -6.07 14.07
CA LEU A 76 5.19 -6.22 15.42
C LEU A 76 3.96 -7.14 15.44
N ALA A 77 3.07 -7.01 14.44
CA ALA A 77 1.90 -7.87 14.30
C ALA A 77 2.30 -9.32 14.01
N ALA A 78 3.30 -9.54 13.15
CA ALA A 78 3.82 -10.88 12.87
C ALA A 78 4.43 -11.53 14.12
N GLN A 79 5.16 -10.77 14.94
CA GLN A 79 5.69 -11.26 16.22
C GLN A 79 4.59 -11.61 17.23
N ALA A 80 3.58 -10.74 17.39
CA ALA A 80 2.45 -11.00 18.29
C ALA A 80 1.63 -12.22 17.82
N TYR A 81 1.41 -12.34 16.51
CA TYR A 81 0.75 -13.50 15.91
C TYR A 81 1.57 -14.79 16.11
N GLY A 82 2.89 -14.74 15.92
CA GLY A 82 3.79 -15.86 16.16
C GLY A 82 3.79 -16.36 17.61
N ARG A 83 3.58 -15.45 18.58
CA ARG A 83 3.41 -15.79 20.01
C ARG A 83 2.01 -16.29 20.37
N ARG A 84 1.08 -16.38 19.40
CA ARG A 84 -0.35 -16.69 19.63
C ARG A 84 -1.00 -15.73 20.64
N ASP A 85 -0.60 -14.46 20.61
CA ASP A 85 -1.14 -13.41 21.48
C ASP A 85 -2.15 -12.54 20.71
N PRO A 86 -3.46 -12.88 20.75
CA PRO A 86 -4.48 -12.12 20.03
C PRO A 86 -4.67 -10.70 20.59
N ASN A 87 -4.40 -10.49 21.88
CA ASN A 87 -4.49 -9.17 22.50
C ASN A 87 -3.34 -8.27 22.01
N GLY A 88 -2.14 -8.83 21.89
CA GLY A 88 -0.98 -8.16 21.30
C GLY A 88 -1.24 -7.71 19.85
N VAL A 89 -1.84 -8.57 19.02
CA VAL A 89 -2.19 -8.21 17.63
C VAL A 89 -3.18 -7.03 17.60
N ARG A 90 -4.23 -7.07 18.44
CA ARG A 90 -5.21 -5.98 18.56
C ARG A 90 -4.57 -4.68 19.05
N ALA A 91 -3.65 -4.77 20.02
CA ALA A 91 -2.94 -3.61 20.54
C ALA A 91 -2.02 -2.96 19.50
N VAL A 92 -1.32 -3.77 18.69
CA VAL A 92 -0.52 -3.26 17.57
C VAL A 92 -1.41 -2.53 16.56
N PHE A 93 -2.54 -3.12 16.19
CA PHE A 93 -3.50 -2.49 15.29
C PHE A 93 -4.05 -1.17 15.85
N ALA A 94 -4.52 -1.15 17.10
CA ALA A 94 -5.09 0.05 17.72
C ALA A 94 -4.07 1.21 17.80
N ARG A 95 -2.81 0.91 18.18
CA ARG A 95 -1.74 1.91 18.21
C ARG A 95 -1.41 2.44 16.81
N ALA A 96 -1.30 1.54 15.83
CA ALA A 96 -1.03 1.89 14.45
C ALA A 96 -2.14 2.78 13.87
N ALA A 97 -3.41 2.40 14.10
CA ALA A 97 -4.57 3.14 13.63
C ALA A 97 -4.65 4.53 14.27
N LEU A 98 -4.39 4.64 15.58
CA LEU A 98 -4.37 5.93 16.26
C LEU A 98 -3.28 6.85 15.72
N ILE A 99 -2.06 6.33 15.52
CA ILE A 99 -0.96 7.11 14.91
C ILE A 99 -1.33 7.54 13.49
N ALA A 100 -1.89 6.63 12.67
CA ALA A 100 -2.29 6.94 11.30
C ALA A 100 -3.37 8.03 11.23
N VAL A 101 -4.39 7.97 12.09
CA VAL A 101 -5.46 8.98 12.14
C VAL A 101 -4.91 10.33 12.60
N VAL A 102 -4.11 10.37 13.66
CA VAL A 102 -3.54 11.62 14.18
C VAL A 102 -2.58 12.25 13.16
N ALA A 103 -1.70 11.46 12.55
CA ALA A 103 -0.80 11.94 11.52
C ALA A 103 -1.56 12.41 10.27
N GLY A 104 -2.59 11.69 9.85
CA GLY A 104 -3.44 12.09 8.72
C GLY A 104 -4.17 13.41 8.96
N LEU A 105 -4.73 13.59 10.16
CA LEU A 105 -5.35 14.86 10.55
C LEU A 105 -4.33 16.00 10.61
N ALA A 106 -3.12 15.75 11.12
CA ALA A 106 -2.06 16.76 11.18
C ALA A 106 -1.54 17.18 9.80
N VAL A 107 -1.60 16.31 8.79
CA VAL A 107 -1.27 16.65 7.40
C VAL A 107 -2.41 17.41 6.71
N MET A 108 -3.64 17.19 7.14
CA MET A 108 -4.83 17.84 6.58
C MET A 108 -5.00 19.30 7.04
N VAL A 109 -4.54 19.63 8.26
CA VAL A 109 -4.56 20.99 8.84
C VAL A 109 -3.35 21.79 8.39
#